data_AF-A0A0F9FB78-F1
#
_entry.id   AF-A0A0F9FB78-F1
#
_cell.length_a   1.000
_cell.length_b   1.000
_cell.length_c   1.000
_cell.angle_alpha   90.00
_cell.angle_beta   90.00
_cell.angle_gamma   90.00
#
_symmetry.space_group_name_H-M   'P 1'
#
loop_
_entity.id
_entity.type
_entity.pdbx_description
1 polymer ?
#
loop_
_entity_poly.entity_id
_entity_poly.type
_entity_poly.pdbx_seq_one_letter_code
_entity_poly.pdbx_strand_id
1 'polypeptide(L)'
;MAKLTAQEFQEKHARRLTASVEDIRRGIDRVTVNPCELAAAKKDKMLANLTAAVNDGRWEKGLKRVSLEDWKTKTRDVGVGRIAAGIQAASAKVVAFAEELLPHIDSGQAKLVSMPDITLEDNIARMSTFVRHMANMKRSK
;
A
#
# COMPACT_ATOMS: atom_id res chain seq x y z
N MET A 1 -18.88 4.99 -34.73
CA MET A 1 -18.00 3.82 -34.61
C MET A 1 -16.61 4.28 -34.24
N ALA A 2 -15.94 3.63 -33.28
CA ALA A 2 -14.53 3.90 -33.01
C ALA A 2 -13.72 3.54 -34.26
N LYS A 3 -12.96 4.50 -34.81
CA LYS A 3 -12.22 4.35 -36.08
C LYS A 3 -10.86 3.66 -35.91
N LEU A 4 -10.59 3.05 -34.76
CA LEU A 4 -9.31 2.44 -34.38
C LEU A 4 -9.56 1.08 -33.74
N THR A 5 -8.65 0.14 -33.97
CA THR A 5 -8.51 -1.10 -33.21
C THR A 5 -7.93 -0.83 -31.82
N ALA A 6 -8.03 -1.80 -30.91
CA ALA A 6 -7.45 -1.70 -29.57
C ALA A 6 -5.91 -1.57 -29.62
N GLN A 7 -5.27 -2.25 -30.57
CA GLN A 7 -3.83 -2.22 -30.79
C GLN A 7 -3.38 -0.83 -31.28
N GLU A 8 -4.07 -0.27 -32.28
CA GLU A 8 -3.79 1.09 -32.77
C GLU A 8 -4.04 2.15 -31.69
N PHE A 9 -5.04 1.94 -30.82
CA PHE A 9 -5.26 2.81 -29.67
C PHE A 9 -4.11 2.73 -28.67
N GLN A 10 -3.65 1.52 -28.32
CA GLN A 10 -2.56 1.33 -27.36
C GLN A 10 -1.24 1.88 -27.90
N GLU A 11 -0.91 1.65 -29.17
CA GLU A 11 0.30 2.19 -29.82
C GLU A 11 0.30 3.72 -29.76
N LYS A 12 -0.79 4.35 -30.21
CA LYS A 12 -0.93 5.80 -30.18
C LYS A 12 -0.84 6.36 -28.77
N HIS A 13 -1.47 5.70 -27.80
CA HIS A 13 -1.42 6.10 -26.39
C HIS A 13 0.01 6.02 -25.84
N ALA A 14 0.71 4.88 -26.03
CA ALA A 14 2.07 4.68 -25.56
C ALA A 14 3.04 5.69 -26.18
N ARG A 15 3.00 5.87 -27.50
CA ARG A 15 3.85 6.82 -28.21
C ARG A 15 3.67 8.25 -27.70
N ARG A 16 2.42 8.69 -27.52
CA ARG A 16 2.13 10.04 -27.03
C ARG A 16 2.51 10.22 -25.57
N LEU A 17 2.24 9.24 -24.72
CA LEU A 17 2.56 9.33 -23.29
C LEU A 17 4.07 9.39 -23.07
N THR A 18 4.84 8.55 -23.75
CA THR A 18 6.30 8.58 -23.70
C THR A 18 6.86 9.91 -24.19
N ALA A 19 6.32 10.47 -25.26
CA ALA A 19 6.75 11.79 -25.76
C ALA A 19 6.41 12.95 -24.80
N SER A 20 5.47 12.77 -23.88
CA SER A 20 4.98 13.83 -22.98
C SER A 20 5.64 13.83 -21.61
N VAL A 21 6.68 13.01 -21.36
CA VAL A 21 7.28 12.84 -20.02
C VAL A 21 7.76 14.18 -19.43
N GLU A 22 8.40 15.04 -20.23
CA GLU A 22 8.87 16.36 -19.74
C GLU A 22 7.72 17.30 -19.41
N ASP A 23 6.65 17.31 -20.22
CA ASP A 23 5.48 18.13 -19.93
C ASP A 23 4.73 17.64 -18.69
N ILE A 24 4.71 16.33 -18.45
CA ILE A 24 4.20 15.75 -17.21
C ILE A 24 5.05 16.21 -16.02
N ARG A 25 6.38 16.16 -16.11
CA ARG A 25 7.28 16.65 -15.04
C ARG A 25 7.00 18.11 -14.73
N ARG A 26 6.96 18.98 -15.74
CA ARG A 26 6.62 20.40 -15.57
C ARG A 26 5.23 20.61 -14.97
N GLY A 27 4.26 19.77 -15.34
CA GLY A 27 2.91 19.79 -14.79
C GLY A 27 2.91 19.48 -13.29
N ILE A 28 3.69 18.48 -12.86
CA ILE A 28 3.89 18.13 -11.46
C ILE A 28 4.58 19.29 -10.72
N ASP A 29 5.63 19.88 -11.29
CA ASP A 29 6.38 20.98 -10.66
C ASP A 29 5.52 22.26 -10.47
N ARG A 30 4.43 22.40 -11.24
CA ARG A 30 3.46 23.50 -11.10
C ARG A 30 2.41 23.27 -10.01
N VAL A 31 2.34 22.08 -9.42
CA VAL A 31 1.38 21.79 -8.34
C VAL A 31 1.80 22.55 -7.09
N THR A 32 0.99 23.52 -6.68
CA THR A 32 1.25 24.38 -5.51
C THR A 32 0.53 23.95 -4.24
N VAL A 33 -0.42 23.02 -4.34
CA VAL A 33 -1.22 22.53 -3.21
C VAL A 33 -0.96 21.04 -3.02
N ASN A 34 -0.73 20.61 -1.78
CA ASN A 34 -0.50 19.21 -1.46
C ASN A 34 -1.72 18.34 -1.82
N PRO A 35 -1.64 17.48 -2.85
CA PRO A 35 -2.78 16.68 -3.26
C PRO A 35 -3.20 15.65 -2.20
N CYS A 36 -2.28 15.21 -1.34
CA CYS A 36 -2.57 14.25 -0.28
C CYS A 36 -3.45 14.86 0.83
N GLU A 37 -3.25 16.14 1.16
CA GLU A 37 -4.11 16.85 2.11
C GLU A 37 -5.52 17.05 1.56
N LEU A 38 -5.62 17.43 0.28
CA LEU A 38 -6.91 17.53 -0.41
C LEU A 38 -7.64 16.19 -0.45
N ALA A 39 -6.92 15.08 -0.68
CA ALA A 39 -7.49 13.74 -0.65
C ALA A 39 -7.94 13.35 0.77
N ALA A 40 -7.13 13.62 1.78
CA ALA A 40 -7.47 13.35 3.19
C ALA A 40 -8.74 14.11 3.62
N ALA A 41 -8.91 15.36 3.18
CA ALA A 41 -10.13 16.14 3.41
C ALA A 41 -11.40 15.54 2.77
N LYS A 42 -11.26 14.56 1.86
CA LYS A 42 -12.35 13.86 1.19
C LYS A 42 -12.53 12.41 1.67
N LYS A 43 -12.01 12.05 2.85
CA LYS A 43 -12.12 10.71 3.44
C LYS A 43 -13.55 10.14 3.43
N ASP A 44 -14.57 10.94 3.73
CA ASP A 44 -15.96 10.46 3.81
C ASP A 44 -16.50 10.11 2.40
N LYS A 45 -16.11 10.91 1.39
CA LYS A 45 -16.41 10.62 -0.01
C LYS A 45 -15.71 9.33 -0.46
N MET A 46 -14.48 9.09 -0.06
CA MET A 46 -13.78 7.82 -0.35
C MET A 46 -14.55 6.64 0.26
N LEU A 47 -14.90 6.71 1.56
CA LEU A 47 -15.58 5.64 2.26
C LEU A 47 -16.93 5.31 1.62
N ALA A 48 -17.77 6.32 1.39
CA ALA A 48 -19.09 6.12 0.77
C ALA A 48 -19.00 5.44 -0.60
N ASN A 49 -18.08 5.89 -1.45
CA ASN A 49 -17.92 5.33 -2.80
C ASN A 49 -17.29 3.94 -2.79
N LEU A 50 -16.35 3.66 -1.89
CA LEU A 50 -15.76 2.34 -1.73
C LEU A 50 -16.81 1.34 -1.24
N THR A 51 -17.58 1.70 -0.21
CA THR A 51 -18.69 0.88 0.29
C THR A 51 -19.70 0.59 -0.83
N ALA A 52 -20.08 1.59 -1.62
CA ALA A 52 -20.96 1.39 -2.76
C ALA A 52 -20.37 0.41 -3.79
N ALA A 53 -19.10 0.58 -4.17
CA ALA A 53 -18.42 -0.28 -5.15
C ALA A 53 -18.21 -1.72 -4.66
N VAL A 54 -18.08 -1.93 -3.35
CA VAL A 54 -18.07 -3.26 -2.73
C VAL A 54 -19.48 -3.85 -2.79
N ASN A 55 -20.49 -3.11 -2.34
CA ASN A 55 -21.87 -3.58 -2.25
C ASN A 55 -22.50 -3.87 -3.62
N ASP A 56 -22.16 -3.09 -4.65
CA ASP A 56 -22.64 -3.32 -6.03
C ASP A 56 -21.78 -4.35 -6.82
N GLY A 57 -20.75 -4.90 -6.18
CA GLY A 57 -19.89 -5.95 -6.71
C GLY A 57 -18.90 -5.50 -7.79
N ARG A 58 -18.81 -4.22 -8.13
CA ARG A 58 -17.82 -3.74 -9.11
C ARG A 58 -16.39 -3.98 -8.64
N TRP A 59 -16.13 -3.84 -7.34
CA TRP A 59 -14.82 -4.12 -6.76
C TRP A 59 -14.42 -5.59 -6.94
N GLU A 60 -15.30 -6.52 -6.57
CA GLU A 60 -15.06 -7.97 -6.67
C GLU A 60 -14.85 -8.40 -8.12
N LYS A 61 -15.75 -7.98 -9.02
CA LYS A 61 -15.62 -8.24 -10.47
C LYS A 61 -14.30 -7.69 -11.00
N GLY A 62 -13.85 -6.54 -10.48
CA GLY A 62 -12.59 -5.92 -10.84
C GLY A 62 -11.38 -6.79 -10.52
N LEU A 63 -11.36 -7.38 -9.32
CA LEU A 63 -10.30 -8.31 -8.90
C LEU A 63 -10.31 -9.61 -9.71
N LYS A 64 -11.50 -10.18 -9.98
CA LYS A 64 -11.65 -11.42 -10.74
C LYS A 64 -11.25 -11.31 -12.22
N ARG A 65 -11.04 -10.11 -12.76
CA ARG A 65 -10.53 -9.92 -14.13
C ARG A 65 -9.07 -10.33 -14.30
N VAL A 66 -8.29 -10.35 -13.22
CA VAL A 66 -6.88 -10.72 -13.26
C VAL A 66 -6.76 -12.21 -12.94
N SER A 67 -6.25 -13.01 -13.87
CA SER A 67 -5.99 -14.42 -13.62
C SER A 67 -4.75 -14.60 -12.74
N LEU A 68 -4.66 -15.74 -12.06
CA LEU A 68 -3.47 -16.09 -11.28
C LEU A 68 -2.19 -16.06 -12.13
N GLU A 69 -2.27 -16.53 -13.37
CA GLU A 69 -1.12 -16.58 -14.29
C GLU A 69 -0.70 -15.20 -14.78
N ASP A 70 -1.64 -14.31 -15.11
CA ASP A 70 -1.31 -12.92 -15.44
C ASP A 70 -0.68 -12.21 -14.23
N TRP A 71 -1.25 -12.41 -13.03
CA TRP A 71 -0.70 -11.87 -11.79
C TRP A 71 0.74 -12.36 -11.54
N LYS A 72 1.01 -13.67 -11.66
CA LYS A 72 2.34 -14.25 -11.49
C LYS A 72 3.33 -13.67 -12.50
N THR A 73 2.96 -13.64 -13.77
CA THR A 73 3.81 -13.13 -14.86
C THR A 73 4.17 -11.67 -14.62
N LYS A 74 3.19 -10.80 -14.37
CA LYS A 74 3.46 -9.37 -14.13
C LYS A 74 4.26 -9.13 -12.86
N THR A 75 3.95 -9.86 -11.78
CA THR A 75 4.66 -9.68 -10.50
C THR A 75 6.10 -10.14 -10.60
N ARG A 76 6.34 -11.33 -11.16
CA ARG A 76 7.69 -11.91 -11.30
C ARG A 76 8.54 -11.16 -12.31
N ASP A 77 8.02 -10.95 -13.51
CA ASP A 77 8.86 -10.52 -14.63
C ASP A 77 8.98 -8.99 -14.73
N VAL A 78 8.03 -8.23 -14.14
CA VAL A 78 8.07 -6.76 -14.10
C VAL A 78 8.23 -6.23 -12.68
N GLY A 79 7.43 -6.73 -11.73
CA GLY A 79 7.41 -6.24 -10.35
C GLY A 79 8.74 -6.44 -9.63
N VAL A 80 9.29 -7.66 -9.65
CA VAL A 80 10.55 -7.99 -8.96
C VAL A 80 11.70 -7.10 -9.41
N GLY A 81 11.80 -6.81 -10.71
CA GLY A 81 12.85 -5.94 -11.26
C GLY A 81 12.82 -4.50 -10.72
N ARG A 82 11.70 -4.06 -10.13
CA ARG A 82 11.55 -2.71 -9.55
C ARG A 82 11.79 -2.68 -8.03
N ILE A 83 11.87 -3.84 -7.36
CA ILE A 83 11.96 -3.92 -5.89
C ILE A 83 13.22 -3.25 -5.38
N ALA A 84 14.38 -3.53 -5.98
CA ALA A 84 15.65 -2.94 -5.54
C ALA A 84 15.56 -1.41 -5.50
N ALA A 85 15.37 -0.77 -6.65
CA ALA A 85 15.27 0.68 -6.73
C ALA A 85 14.22 1.26 -5.77
N GLY A 86 13.08 0.59 -5.63
CA GLY A 86 12.03 0.96 -4.68
C GLY A 86 12.49 0.92 -3.22
N ILE A 87 13.12 -0.16 -2.77
CA ILE A 87 13.55 -0.29 -1.37
C ILE A 87 14.70 0.65 -1.03
N GLN A 88 15.64 0.87 -1.95
CA GLN A 88 16.71 1.85 -1.74
C GLN A 88 16.15 3.26 -1.65
N ALA A 89 15.22 3.65 -2.55
CA ALA A 89 14.57 4.96 -2.49
C ALA A 89 13.72 5.14 -1.22
N ALA A 90 13.12 4.05 -0.70
CA ALA A 90 12.29 4.08 0.51
C ALA A 90 13.07 3.90 1.82
N SER A 91 14.40 3.73 1.77
CA SER A 91 15.23 3.36 2.94
C SER A 91 14.97 4.26 4.17
N ALA A 92 15.00 5.58 3.99
CA ALA A 92 14.76 6.54 5.08
C ALA A 92 13.37 6.38 5.73
N LYS A 93 12.34 6.09 4.93
CA LYS A 93 10.97 5.86 5.44
C LYS A 93 10.89 4.57 6.25
N VAL A 94 11.62 3.52 5.83
CA VAL A 94 11.69 2.25 6.55
C VAL A 94 12.43 2.42 7.87
N VAL A 95 13.57 3.13 7.86
CA VAL A 95 14.33 3.45 9.08
C VAL A 95 13.46 4.22 10.06
N ALA A 96 12.81 5.30 9.63
CA ALA A 96 11.93 6.10 10.50
C ALA A 96 10.77 5.27 11.09
N PHE A 97 10.21 4.32 10.33
CA PHE A 97 9.21 3.40 10.89
C PHE A 97 9.82 2.43 11.91
N ALA A 98 11.01 1.90 11.64
CA ALA A 98 11.70 0.98 12.54
C ALA A 98 12.10 1.65 13.86
N GLU A 99 12.50 2.92 13.83
CA GLU A 99 12.79 3.73 15.02
C GLU A 99 11.58 3.86 15.97
N GLU A 100 10.35 3.80 15.45
CA GLU A 100 9.14 3.76 16.29
C GLU A 100 8.71 2.32 16.64
N LEU A 101 8.84 1.39 15.68
CA LEU A 101 8.37 0.02 15.84
C LEU A 101 9.21 -0.78 16.85
N LEU A 102 10.53 -0.70 16.75
CA LEU A 102 11.43 -1.53 17.55
C LEU A 102 11.31 -1.22 19.06
N PRO A 103 11.31 0.05 19.51
CA PRO A 103 11.07 0.35 20.93
C PRO A 103 9.68 -0.08 21.41
N HIS A 104 8.67 -0.01 20.54
CA HIS A 104 7.33 -0.52 20.88
C HIS A 104 7.36 -2.03 21.08
N ILE A 105 8.04 -2.79 20.21
CA ILE A 105 8.25 -4.24 20.38
C ILE A 105 8.97 -4.52 21.70
N ASP A 106 10.09 -3.83 21.97
CA ASP A 106 10.89 -4.02 23.19
C ASP A 106 10.06 -3.78 24.46
N SER A 107 9.26 -2.71 24.47
CA SER A 107 8.36 -2.42 25.60
C SER A 107 7.27 -3.48 25.78
N GLY A 108 6.81 -4.10 24.69
CA GLY A 108 5.86 -5.20 24.70
C GLY A 108 6.50 -6.46 25.28
N GLN A 109 7.70 -6.81 24.81
CA GLN A 109 8.46 -7.96 25.27
C GLN A 109 8.83 -7.84 26.75
N ALA A 110 9.23 -6.66 27.22
CA ALA A 110 9.52 -6.40 28.63
C ALA A 110 8.33 -6.74 29.55
N LYS A 111 7.09 -6.48 29.12
CA LYS A 111 5.87 -6.86 29.87
C LYS A 111 5.70 -8.37 29.94
N LEU A 112 6.03 -9.08 28.87
CA LEU A 112 5.92 -10.53 28.84
C LEU A 112 6.91 -11.19 29.79
N VAL A 113 8.11 -10.63 29.99
CA VAL A 113 9.11 -11.22 30.91
C VAL A 113 8.56 -11.43 32.32
N SER A 114 7.66 -10.57 32.79
CA SER A 114 7.01 -10.71 34.10
C SER A 114 5.80 -11.66 34.14
N MET A 115 5.36 -12.19 33.01
CA MET A 115 4.21 -13.08 32.94
C MET A 115 4.64 -14.55 33.14
N PRO A 116 3.82 -15.38 33.81
CA PRO A 116 4.04 -16.83 33.82
C PRO A 116 4.12 -17.40 32.40
N ASP A 117 4.83 -18.52 32.22
CA ASP A 117 5.02 -19.22 30.95
C ASP A 117 4.99 -20.76 31.07
N ILE A 118 4.55 -21.27 32.22
CA ILE A 118 4.65 -22.69 32.60
C ILE A 118 3.57 -23.53 31.91
N THR A 119 2.36 -22.99 31.78
CA THR A 119 1.21 -23.72 31.22
C THR A 119 0.84 -23.26 29.81
N LEU A 120 -0.04 -24.00 29.16
CA LEU A 120 -0.63 -23.56 27.88
C LEU A 120 -1.38 -22.24 28.03
N GLU A 121 -2.15 -22.08 29.11
CA GLU A 121 -2.92 -20.86 29.37
C GLU A 121 -2.01 -19.64 29.60
N ASP A 122 -0.89 -19.84 30.30
CA ASP A 122 0.13 -18.81 30.47
C ASP A 122 0.69 -18.35 29.12
N ASN A 123 0.98 -19.29 28.23
CA ASN A 123 1.48 -18.98 26.88
C ASN A 123 0.43 -18.29 26.00
N ILE A 124 -0.85 -18.67 26.09
CA ILE A 124 -1.97 -17.99 25.41
C ILE A 124 -2.11 -16.55 25.94
N ALA A 125 -1.98 -16.35 27.25
CA ALA A 125 -2.06 -15.03 27.87
C ALA A 125 -0.91 -14.12 27.40
N ARG A 126 0.32 -14.63 27.33
CA ARG A 126 1.49 -13.90 26.81
C ARG A 126 1.28 -13.46 25.36
N MET A 127 0.89 -14.40 24.50
CA MET A 127 0.64 -14.14 23.08
C MET A 127 -0.46 -13.08 22.91
N SER A 128 -1.58 -13.24 23.58
CA SER A 128 -2.71 -12.31 23.51
C SER A 128 -2.33 -10.91 24.01
N THR A 129 -1.49 -10.83 25.05
CA THR A 129 -0.98 -9.57 25.59
C THR A 129 -0.09 -8.85 24.58
N PHE A 130 0.82 -9.57 23.94
CA PHE A 130 1.69 -8.99 22.92
C PHE A 130 0.91 -8.52 21.69
N VAL A 131 -0.04 -9.30 21.20
CA VAL A 131 -0.91 -8.93 20.07
C VAL A 131 -1.68 -7.64 20.37
N ARG A 132 -2.28 -7.53 21.56
CA ARG A 132 -2.98 -6.31 21.99
C ARG A 132 -2.03 -5.13 22.12
N HIS A 133 -0.83 -5.34 22.65
CA HIS A 133 0.20 -4.31 22.74
C HIS A 133 0.57 -3.78 21.35
N MET A 134 0.86 -4.67 20.39
CA MET A 134 1.18 -4.30 19.01
C MET A 134 0.03 -3.58 18.30
N ALA A 135 -1.23 -4.00 18.53
CA ALA A 135 -2.41 -3.35 17.95
C ALA A 135 -2.61 -1.89 18.39
N ASN A 136 -2.04 -1.50 19.54
CA ASN A 136 -2.13 -0.14 20.06
C ASN A 136 -1.02 0.79 19.54
N MET A 137 -0.06 0.29 18.75
CA MET A 137 0.97 1.12 18.15
C MET A 137 0.33 2.18 17.26
N LYS A 138 0.69 3.45 17.48
CA LYS A 138 0.31 4.57 16.62
C LYS A 138 1.57 5.25 16.13
N ARG A 139 1.63 5.55 14.84
CA ARG A 139 2.76 6.25 14.25
C ARG A 139 2.68 7.74 14.50
N SER A 140 3.82 8.38 14.71
CA SER A 140 3.90 9.81 15.00
C SER A 140 3.64 10.69 13.77
N LYS A 141 3.97 10.18 12.57
CA LYS A 141 3.79 10.84 11.26
C LYS A 141 3.57 9.83 10.13
#